data_AF-A0A5C5YUZ1-F1
#
_entry.id   AF-A0A5C5YUZ1-F1
#
_cell.length_a   1.000
_cell.length_b   1.000
_cell.length_c   1.000
_cell.angle_alpha   90.00
_cell.angle_beta   90.00
_cell.angle_gamma   90.00
#
_symmetry.space_group_name_H-M   'P 1'
#
loop_
_entity.id
_entity.type
_entity.pdbx_description
1 polymer ?
#
loop_
_entity_poly.entity_id
_entity_poly.type
_entity_poly.pdbx_seq_one_letter_code
_entity_poly.pdbx_strand_id
1 'polypeptide(L)'
;MLCDFFGRVLLEPTSVEHRRGDFAAMIVAINDACDAEGITDRIVAVEMTGIYHKPIQAAFREAGFDTRIVHPFASSHYRKPLYPAAKTGDNDLEAIVHAAVAGYG
;
A
#
# COMPACT_ATOMS: atom_id res chain seq x y z
N MET A 1 2.64 1.94 4.73
CA MET A 1 3.34 3.12 4.21
C MET A 1 2.34 3.97 3.46
N LEU A 2 2.33 5.27 3.71
CA LEU A 2 1.61 6.28 2.92
C LEU A 2 2.66 7.27 2.40
N CYS A 3 2.62 7.59 1.11
CA CYS A 3 3.46 8.60 0.50
C CYS A 3 2.65 9.51 -0.41
N ASP A 4 3.14 10.71 -0.66
CA ASP A 4 2.58 11.57 -1.70
C ASP A 4 3.01 11.11 -3.11
N PHE A 5 2.51 11.81 -4.14
CA PHE A 5 2.80 11.52 -5.53
C PHE A 5 4.31 11.60 -5.87
N PHE A 6 5.08 12.39 -5.13
CA PHE A 6 6.52 12.54 -5.34
C PHE A 6 7.34 11.48 -4.57
N GLY A 7 6.69 10.58 -3.85
CA GLY A 7 7.33 9.54 -3.06
C GLY A 7 7.82 10.00 -1.69
N ARG A 8 7.44 11.21 -1.22
CA ARG A 8 7.73 11.62 0.15
C ARG A 8 6.84 10.82 1.11
N VAL A 9 7.47 10.11 2.04
CA VAL A 9 6.76 9.29 3.03
C VAL A 9 6.07 10.20 4.05
N LEU A 10 4.77 9.99 4.22
CA LEU A 10 3.90 10.71 5.17
C LEU A 10 3.59 9.83 6.38
N LEU A 11 3.49 8.52 6.16
CA LEU A 11 3.42 7.51 7.22
C LEU A 11 4.38 6.37 6.90
N GLU A 12 5.29 6.11 7.84
CA GLU A 12 6.27 5.04 7.73
C GLU A 12 5.60 3.65 7.60
N PRO A 13 6.28 2.67 6.99
CA PRO A 13 5.88 1.28 7.06
C PRO A 13 5.61 0.83 8.50
N THR A 14 4.39 0.41 8.77
CA THR A 14 3.97 -0.07 10.10
C THR A 14 3.29 -1.43 9.93
N SER A 15 3.61 -2.37 10.81
CA SER A 15 2.90 -3.66 10.88
C SER A 15 1.52 -3.48 11.52
N VAL A 16 0.50 -4.06 10.89
CA VAL A 16 -0.89 -3.99 11.34
C VAL A 16 -1.41 -5.40 11.53
N GLU A 17 -1.83 -5.72 12.75
CA GLU A 17 -2.43 -7.01 13.08
C GLU A 17 -3.78 -7.19 12.37
N HIS A 18 -4.12 -8.43 12.00
CA HIS A 18 -5.37 -8.74 11.29
C HIS A 18 -6.58 -8.77 12.24
N ARG A 19 -6.81 -7.69 13.00
CA ARG A 19 -7.99 -7.52 13.85
C ARG A 19 -8.73 -6.25 13.44
N ARG A 20 -10.06 -6.26 13.59
CA ARG A 20 -10.93 -5.14 13.19
C ARG A 20 -10.48 -3.80 13.80
N GLY A 21 -10.08 -3.82 15.07
CA GLY A 21 -9.63 -2.61 15.77
C GLY A 21 -8.35 -2.01 15.17
N ASP A 22 -7.39 -2.84 14.77
CA ASP A 22 -6.15 -2.34 14.17
C ASP A 22 -6.37 -1.81 12.75
N PHE A 23 -7.26 -2.42 11.97
CA PHE A 23 -7.65 -1.88 10.67
C PHE A 23 -8.33 -0.52 10.81
N ALA A 24 -9.25 -0.36 11.78
CA ALA A 24 -9.88 0.91 12.05
C ALA A 24 -8.85 1.98 12.47
N ALA A 25 -7.91 1.63 13.37
CA ALA A 25 -6.84 2.55 13.79
C ALA A 25 -5.92 2.96 12.63
N MET A 26 -5.55 2.01 11.75
CA MET A 26 -4.79 2.29 10.55
C MET A 26 -5.52 3.26 9.60
N ILE A 27 -6.82 3.04 9.38
CA ILE A 27 -7.64 3.92 8.53
C ILE A 27 -7.71 5.33 9.10
N VAL A 28 -7.88 5.48 10.42
CA VAL A 28 -7.85 6.79 11.10
C VAL A 28 -6.50 7.48 10.88
N ALA A 29 -5.39 6.79 11.12
CA ALA A 29 -4.06 7.35 10.92
C ALA A 29 -3.82 7.82 9.47
N ILE A 30 -4.31 7.07 8.48
CA ILE A 30 -4.24 7.47 7.07
C ILE A 30 -5.08 8.71 6.79
N ASN A 31 -6.30 8.79 7.31
CA ASN A 31 -7.15 9.97 7.17
C ASN A 31 -6.48 11.21 7.78
N ASP A 32 -6.01 11.11 9.02
CA ASP A 32 -5.37 12.22 9.71
C ASP A 32 -4.14 12.73 8.95
N ALA A 33 -3.32 11.82 8.40
CA ALA A 33 -2.16 12.17 7.60
C ALA A 33 -2.54 12.83 6.26
N CYS A 34 -3.59 12.33 5.58
CA CYS A 34 -4.10 12.96 4.36
C CYS A 34 -4.66 14.36 4.65
N ASP A 35 -5.42 14.53 5.73
CA ASP A 35 -6.03 15.81 6.11
C ASP A 35 -4.96 16.85 6.47
N ALA A 36 -3.90 16.44 7.18
CA ALA A 36 -2.77 17.30 7.52
C ALA A 36 -2.00 17.81 6.29
N GLU A 37 -1.92 17.00 5.23
CA GLU A 37 -1.21 17.34 3.98
C GLU A 37 -2.15 17.89 2.88
N GLY A 38 -3.46 18.00 3.16
CA GLY A 38 -4.46 18.47 2.20
C GLY A 38 -4.66 17.51 1.00
N ILE A 39 -4.46 16.22 1.20
CA ILE A 39 -4.58 15.19 0.15
C ILE A 39 -6.03 14.71 0.05
N THR A 40 -6.67 14.98 -1.08
CA THR A 40 -8.04 14.57 -1.37
C THR A 40 -8.12 13.22 -2.06
N ASP A 41 -7.27 13.02 -3.07
CA ASP A 41 -7.27 11.84 -3.92
C ASP A 41 -6.23 10.84 -3.45
N ARG A 42 -6.68 9.61 -3.22
CA ARG A 42 -5.84 8.56 -2.64
C ARG A 42 -6.21 7.20 -3.19
N ILE A 43 -5.17 6.46 -3.53
CA ILE A 43 -5.25 5.07 -3.94
C ILE A 43 -4.59 4.20 -2.87
N VAL A 44 -5.16 3.03 -2.63
CA VAL A 44 -4.58 2.01 -1.76
C VAL A 44 -4.19 0.83 -2.63
N ALA A 45 -2.88 0.58 -2.72
CA ALA A 45 -2.35 -0.59 -3.38
C ALA A 45 -2.17 -1.72 -2.36
N VAL A 46 -2.84 -2.85 -2.59
CA VAL A 46 -2.69 -4.07 -1.79
C VAL A 46 -2.10 -5.15 -2.68
N GLU A 47 -0.92 -5.66 -2.34
CA GLU A 47 -0.34 -6.78 -3.07
C GLU A 47 -1.09 -8.08 -2.78
N MET A 48 -1.38 -8.87 -3.81
CA MET A 48 -2.04 -10.16 -3.68
C MET A 48 -1.14 -11.19 -2.98
N THR A 49 -1.58 -11.68 -1.83
CA THR A 49 -0.90 -12.73 -1.04
C THR A 49 -1.86 -13.87 -0.68
N GLY A 50 -2.13 -14.76 -1.64
CA GLY A 50 -3.10 -15.85 -1.42
C GLY A 50 -4.46 -15.30 -0.95
N ILE A 51 -4.98 -15.77 0.18
CA ILE A 51 -6.23 -15.23 0.77
C ILE A 51 -6.03 -14.04 1.72
N TYR A 52 -4.80 -13.77 2.16
CA TYR A 52 -4.51 -12.84 3.26
C TYR A 52 -4.70 -11.37 2.90
N HIS A 53 -4.67 -11.02 1.61
CA HIS A 53 -4.97 -9.67 1.14
C HIS A 53 -6.47 -9.31 1.21
N LYS A 54 -7.36 -10.30 1.25
CA LYS A 54 -8.82 -10.08 1.15
C LYS A 54 -9.40 -9.28 2.33
N PRO A 55 -9.07 -9.56 3.60
CA PRO A 55 -9.58 -8.76 4.71
C PRO A 55 -9.13 -7.31 4.66
N ILE A 56 -7.88 -7.06 4.25
CA ILE A 56 -7.31 -5.71 4.11
C ILE A 56 -8.01 -4.97 2.97
N GLN A 57 -8.18 -5.63 1.81
CA GLN A 57 -8.93 -5.10 0.67
C GLN A 57 -10.37 -4.72 1.06
N ALA A 58 -11.06 -5.59 1.82
CA ALA A 58 -12.42 -5.32 2.29
C ALA A 58 -12.46 -4.10 3.22
N ALA A 59 -11.55 -4.03 4.20
CA ALA A 59 -11.49 -2.92 5.15
C ALA A 59 -11.30 -1.56 4.45
N PHE A 60 -10.39 -1.47 3.48
CA PHE A 60 -10.17 -0.22 2.73
C PHE A 60 -11.35 0.15 1.83
N ARG A 61 -11.99 -0.83 1.18
CA ARG A 61 -13.19 -0.59 0.36
C ARG A 61 -14.38 -0.14 1.20
N GLU A 62 -14.60 -0.76 2.36
CA GLU A 62 -15.65 -0.35 3.32
C GLU A 62 -15.41 1.08 3.82
N ALA A 63 -14.15 1.50 3.95
CA ALA A 63 -13.77 2.86 4.31
C ALA A 63 -13.79 3.85 3.12
N GLY A 64 -14.18 3.42 1.92
CA GLY A 64 -14.38 4.29 0.76
C GLY A 64 -13.12 4.60 -0.05
N PHE A 65 -12.01 3.88 0.16
CA PHE A 65 -10.78 4.09 -0.61
C PHE A 65 -10.81 3.40 -1.98
N ASP A 66 -10.23 4.03 -3.01
CA ASP A 66 -9.90 3.36 -4.28
C ASP A 66 -8.83 2.29 -4.00
N THR A 67 -9.27 1.03 -3.89
CA THR A 67 -8.43 -0.08 -3.45
C THR A 67 -8.12 -1.01 -4.62
N ARG A 68 -6.85 -1.01 -5.02
CA ARG A 68 -6.28 -1.71 -6.17
C ARG A 68 -5.48 -2.93 -5.75
N ILE A 69 -5.56 -4.00 -6.53
CA ILE A 69 -4.85 -5.25 -6.23
C ILE A 69 -3.65 -5.41 -7.14
N VAL A 70 -2.47 -5.22 -6.55
CA VAL A 70 -1.21 -5.39 -7.27
C VAL A 70 -0.87 -6.88 -7.32
N HIS A 71 -0.71 -7.42 -8.53
CA HIS A 71 -0.24 -8.79 -8.68
C HIS A 71 1.28 -8.87 -8.34
N PRO A 72 1.76 -9.87 -7.59
CA PRO A 72 3.18 -10.03 -7.26
C PRO A 72 4.11 -10.08 -8.47
N PHE A 73 3.60 -10.49 -9.64
CA PHE A 73 4.37 -10.40 -10.90
C PHE A 73 4.67 -8.95 -11.29
N ALA A 74 3.72 -8.04 -11.11
CA ALA A 74 3.90 -6.62 -11.42
C ALA A 74 4.94 -5.99 -10.48
N SER A 75 4.78 -6.13 -9.16
CA SER A 75 5.77 -5.62 -8.20
C SER A 75 7.16 -6.26 -8.41
N SER A 76 7.23 -7.57 -8.71
CA SER A 76 8.51 -8.24 -8.99
C SER A 76 9.22 -7.71 -10.23
N HIS A 77 8.48 -7.20 -11.22
CA HIS A 77 9.05 -6.59 -12.42
C HIS A 77 9.84 -5.32 -12.08
N TYR A 78 9.39 -4.54 -11.09
CA TYR A 78 10.08 -3.35 -10.59
C TYR A 78 11.17 -3.69 -9.57
N ARG A 79 10.97 -4.70 -8.73
CA ARG A 79 11.96 -5.12 -7.73
C ARG A 79 13.28 -5.57 -8.36
N LYS A 80 13.24 -6.36 -9.45
CA LYS A 80 14.46 -6.95 -10.03
C LYS A 80 15.43 -5.90 -10.60
N PRO A 81 14.99 -4.87 -11.34
CA PRO A 81 15.87 -3.78 -11.74
C PRO A 81 16.38 -2.93 -10.57
N LEU A 82 15.52 -2.63 -9.59
CA LEU A 82 15.90 -1.80 -8.44
C LEU A 82 16.86 -2.54 -7.48
N TYR A 83 16.64 -3.85 -7.29
CA TYR A 83 17.36 -4.69 -6.34
C TYR A 83 17.62 -6.09 -6.91
N PRO A 84 18.60 -6.25 -7.83
CA PRO A 84 18.80 -7.49 -8.60
C PRO A 84 19.15 -8.71 -7.75
N ALA A 85 19.80 -8.50 -6.60
CA ALA A 85 20.22 -9.57 -5.70
C ALA A 85 19.20 -9.89 -4.59
N ALA A 86 18.13 -9.10 -4.46
CA ALA A 86 17.15 -9.25 -3.38
C ALA A 86 15.92 -10.04 -3.85
N LYS A 87 15.70 -11.20 -3.24
CA LYS A 87 14.51 -12.03 -3.51
C LYS A 87 13.25 -11.46 -2.84
N THR A 88 13.39 -10.98 -1.61
CA THR A 88 12.37 -10.38 -0.73
C THR A 88 13.09 -9.47 0.28
N GLY A 89 12.49 -8.35 0.69
CA GLY A 89 13.10 -7.44 1.68
C GLY A 89 12.33 -6.13 1.83
N ASP A 90 12.86 -5.19 2.61
CA ASP A 90 12.19 -3.93 2.97
C ASP A 90 11.82 -3.06 1.74
N ASN A 91 12.44 -3.36 0.60
CA ASN A 91 12.23 -2.66 -0.67
C ASN A 91 10.97 -3.11 -1.44
N ASP A 92 10.26 -4.11 -0.94
CA ASP A 92 9.03 -4.59 -1.58
C ASP A 92 7.93 -3.52 -1.62
N LEU A 93 7.89 -2.63 -0.63
CA LEU A 93 6.94 -1.51 -0.60
C LEU A 93 7.21 -0.49 -1.71
N GLU A 94 8.47 -0.17 -2.00
CA GLU A 94 8.85 0.72 -3.11
C GLU A 94 8.43 0.11 -4.45
N ALA A 95 8.65 -1.19 -4.65
CA ALA A 95 8.25 -1.89 -5.86
C ALA A 95 6.71 -1.91 -6.05
N ILE A 96 5.94 -2.04 -4.97
CA ILE A 96 4.47 -1.95 -5.00
C ILE A 96 4.02 -0.52 -5.38
N VAL A 97 4.66 0.52 -4.85
CA VAL A 97 4.37 1.91 -5.22
C VAL A 97 4.62 2.14 -6.71
N HIS A 98 5.76 1.72 -7.23
CA HIS A 98 6.05 1.87 -8.67
C HIS A 98 5.05 1.12 -9.55
N ALA A 99 4.65 -0.09 -9.16
CA ALA A 99 3.61 -0.83 -9.88
C ALA A 99 2.27 -0.07 -9.88
N ALA A 100 1.85 0.45 -8.73
CA ALA A 100 0.60 1.20 -8.60
C ALA A 100 0.60 2.50 -9.41
N VAL A 101 1.70 3.28 -9.35
CA VAL A 101 1.86 4.53 -10.12
C VAL A 101 1.88 4.27 -11.64
N ALA A 102 2.44 3.12 -12.06
CA ALA A 102 2.41 2.69 -13.45
C ALA A 102 1.04 2.14 -13.91
N GLY A 103 0.03 2.14 -13.04
CA GLY A 103 -1.34 1.73 -13.37
C GLY A 103 -1.62 0.24 -13.19
N TYR A 104 -0.72 -0.52 -12.56
CA TYR A 104 -1.01 -1.90 -12.19
C TYR A 104 -1.86 -1.93 -10.91
N GLY A 105 -3.09 -2.45 -11.03
CA GLY A 105 -3.93 -2.86 -9.89
C GLY A 105 -5.41 -2.56 -10.03
#